data_AF-A0A553I751-F1
#
_entry.id   AF-A0A553I751-F1
#
_cell.length_a   1.000
_cell.length_b   1.000
_cell.length_c   1.000
_cell.angle_alpha   90.00
_cell.angle_beta   90.00
_cell.angle_gamma   90.00
#
_symmetry.space_group_name_H-M   'P 1'
#
loop_
_entity.id
_entity.type
_entity.pdbx_description
1 polymer ?
#
loop_
_entity_poly.entity_id
_entity_poly.type
_entity_poly.pdbx_seq_one_letter_code
_entity_poly.pdbx_strand_id
1 'polypeptide(L)'
;MADATSITEESLKTALTERLKATHVEVTDMSGGCGQSFTTLIVSPVFAGQNSLKRHRAVNTALRDEIAAIHAWSAKCQTPEEWERARAEAHATTGTTGTEGEPHPPLDGTVGGKVDGVNA
;
A
#
# COMPACT_ATOMS: atom_id res chain seq x y z
N MET A 1 -10.60 -30.49 -5.24
CA MET A 1 -9.42 -30.27 -4.39
C MET A 1 -8.73 -29.04 -4.95
N ALA A 2 -8.75 -27.91 -4.23
CA ALA A 2 -8.21 -26.64 -4.71
C ALA A 2 -6.68 -26.66 -4.53
N ASP A 3 -5.97 -26.45 -5.64
CA ASP A 3 -4.51 -26.55 -5.75
C ASP A 3 -3.85 -25.39 -4.97
N ALA A 4 -2.99 -25.75 -4.01
CA ALA A 4 -2.42 -24.84 -3.01
C ALA A 4 -1.11 -24.17 -3.46
N THR A 5 -0.85 -24.02 -4.77
CA THR A 5 0.46 -23.57 -5.27
C THR A 5 0.43 -22.22 -6.00
N SER A 6 -0.75 -21.67 -6.31
CA SER A 6 -0.87 -20.43 -7.09
C SER A 6 -1.73 -19.41 -6.35
N ILE A 7 -1.10 -18.42 -5.71
CA ILE A 7 -1.86 -17.28 -5.18
C ILE A 7 -2.47 -16.52 -6.35
N THR A 8 -3.80 -16.34 -6.34
CA THR A 8 -4.52 -15.64 -7.40
C THR A 8 -4.97 -14.25 -6.93
N GLU A 9 -5.15 -13.35 -7.89
CA GLU A 9 -5.65 -11.99 -7.65
C GLU A 9 -7.00 -11.99 -6.92
N GLU A 10 -7.89 -12.91 -7.29
CA GLU A 10 -9.21 -13.04 -6.68
C GLU A 10 -9.14 -13.51 -5.22
N SER A 11 -8.24 -14.45 -4.91
CA SER A 11 -8.03 -14.93 -3.54
C SER A 11 -7.54 -13.80 -2.64
N LEU A 12 -6.54 -13.04 -3.10
CA LEU A 12 -6.02 -11.87 -2.41
C LEU A 12 -7.11 -10.81 -2.21
N LYS A 13 -7.87 -10.51 -3.27
CA LYS A 13 -8.96 -9.53 -3.23
C LYS A 13 -10.02 -9.90 -2.20
N THR A 14 -10.42 -11.17 -2.17
CA THR A 14 -11.43 -11.68 -1.22
C THR A 14 -10.92 -11.58 0.21
N ALA A 15 -9.71 -12.09 0.47
CA ALA A 15 -9.10 -12.04 1.80
C ALA A 15 -8.94 -10.60 2.32
N LEU A 16 -8.52 -9.66 1.46
CA LEU A 16 -8.39 -8.24 1.82
C LEU A 16 -9.75 -7.59 2.11
N THR A 17 -10.76 -7.91 1.32
CA THR A 17 -12.11 -7.36 1.51
C THR A 17 -12.73 -7.88 2.82
N GLU A 18 -12.61 -9.18 3.10
CA GLU A 18 -13.16 -9.80 4.30
C GLU A 18 -12.39 -9.42 5.58
N ARG A 19 -11.05 -9.51 5.55
CA ARG A 19 -10.21 -9.32 6.75
C ARG A 19 -9.99 -7.84 7.08
N LEU A 20 -9.89 -6.96 6.07
CA LEU A 20 -9.58 -5.54 6.26
C LEU A 20 -10.74 -4.60 5.92
N LYS A 21 -11.94 -5.13 5.62
CA LYS A 21 -13.12 -4.35 5.22
C LYS A 21 -12.79 -3.36 4.10
N ALA A 22 -11.95 -3.77 3.16
CA ALA A 22 -11.51 -2.91 2.07
C ALA A 22 -12.69 -2.59 1.16
N THR A 23 -12.89 -1.30 0.89
CA THR A 23 -13.96 -0.82 0.01
C THR A 23 -13.56 -0.93 -1.45
N HIS A 24 -12.26 -0.80 -1.73
CA HIS A 24 -11.72 -0.94 -3.08
C HIS A 24 -10.37 -1.64 -3.03
N VAL A 25 -10.22 -2.65 -3.88
CA VAL A 25 -9.02 -3.48 -3.97
C VAL A 25 -8.72 -3.75 -5.44
N GLU A 26 -7.52 -3.38 -5.86
CA GLU A 26 -6.97 -3.69 -7.18
C GLU A 26 -5.69 -4.47 -6.98
N VAL A 27 -5.63 -5.67 -7.55
CA VAL A 27 -4.43 -6.51 -7.54
C VAL A 27 -3.92 -6.54 -8.97
N THR A 28 -2.61 -6.38 -9.15
CA THR A 28 -1.94 -6.44 -10.44
C THR A 28 -0.74 -7.39 -10.32
N ASP A 29 -0.75 -8.47 -11.10
CA ASP A 29 0.42 -9.33 -11.26
C ASP A 29 1.53 -8.63 -12.07
N MET A 30 2.65 -8.37 -11.42
CA MET A 30 3.86 -7.78 -12.03
C MET A 30 4.81 -8.85 -12.59
N SER A 31 4.54 -10.13 -12.34
CA SER A 31 5.38 -11.25 -12.81
C SER A 31 5.03 -11.74 -14.20
N GLY A 32 4.06 -11.12 -14.88
CA GLY A 32 3.66 -11.49 -16.24
C GLY A 32 2.91 -12.83 -16.31
N GLY A 33 2.13 -13.17 -15.28
CA GLY A 33 1.32 -14.39 -15.23
C GLY A 33 1.99 -15.56 -14.51
N CYS A 34 3.14 -15.34 -13.87
CA CYS A 34 3.83 -16.37 -13.10
C CYS A 34 3.39 -16.41 -11.62
N GLY A 35 2.64 -15.41 -11.16
CA GLY A 35 2.17 -15.32 -9.77
C GLY A 35 3.27 -15.20 -8.72
N GLN A 36 4.44 -14.65 -9.08
CA GLN A 36 5.57 -14.49 -8.15
C GLN A 36 5.67 -13.09 -7.54
N SER A 37 5.08 -12.10 -8.21
CA SER A 37 5.22 -10.69 -7.84
C SER A 37 3.88 -9.97 -7.99
N PHE A 38 3.33 -9.43 -6.91
CA PHE A 38 2.04 -8.73 -6.95
C PHE A 38 2.15 -7.31 -6.40
N THR A 39 1.46 -6.39 -7.07
CA THR A 39 1.23 -5.03 -6.61
C THR A 39 -0.25 -4.85 -6.34
N THR A 40 -0.61 -4.45 -5.13
CA THR A 40 -2.01 -4.30 -4.73
C THR A 40 -2.29 -2.90 -4.20
N LEU A 41 -3.34 -2.26 -4.70
CA LEU A 41 -3.91 -1.06 -4.13
C LEU A 41 -5.07 -1.44 -3.23
N ILE A 42 -5.00 -1.05 -1.95
CA ILE A 42 -5.99 -1.36 -0.93
C ILE A 42 -6.51 -0.05 -0.38
N VAL A 43 -7.81 0.18 -0.56
CA VAL A 43 -8.52 1.33 -0.04
C VAL A 43 -9.49 0.86 1.02
N SER A 44 -9.26 1.27 2.27
CA SER A 44 -10.11 0.87 3.39
C SER A 44 -10.27 1.98 4.42
N PRO A 45 -11.48 2.21 4.97
CA PRO A 45 -11.68 3.15 6.06
C PRO A 45 -10.98 2.71 7.35
N VAL A 46 -10.63 1.43 7.51
CA VAL A 46 -9.91 0.94 8.71
C VAL A 46 -8.52 1.53 8.86
N PHE A 47 -7.96 2.06 7.76
CA PHE A 47 -6.66 2.70 7.73
C PHE A 47 -6.72 4.16 8.21
N ALA A 48 -7.91 4.75 8.33
CA ALA A 48 -8.09 6.10 8.83
C ALA A 48 -7.60 6.19 10.28
N GLY A 49 -6.78 7.20 10.58
CA GLY A 49 -6.15 7.36 11.90
C GLY A 49 -5.01 6.37 12.20
N GLN A 50 -4.68 5.44 11.30
CA GLN A 50 -3.51 4.57 11.43
C GLN A 50 -2.32 5.12 10.65
N ASN A 51 -1.11 5.00 11.21
CA ASN A 51 0.12 5.31 10.49
C ASN A 51 0.44 4.23 9.44
N SER A 52 1.30 4.55 8.47
CA SER A 52 1.67 3.65 7.37
C SER A 52 2.17 2.30 7.87
N LEU A 53 3.03 2.27 8.89
CA LEU A 53 3.56 1.03 9.44
C LEU A 53 2.48 0.11 10.03
N LYS A 54 1.50 0.66 10.76
CA LYS A 54 0.37 -0.08 11.33
C LYS A 54 -0.52 -0.66 10.23
N ARG A 55 -0.81 0.13 9.19
CA ARG A 55 -1.57 -0.34 8.01
C ARG A 55 -0.87 -1.53 7.37
N HIS A 56 0.43 -1.42 7.09
CA HIS A 56 1.22 -2.50 6.51
C HIS A 56 1.30 -3.74 7.41
N ARG A 57 1.48 -3.57 8.73
CA ARG A 57 1.48 -4.68 9.68
C ARG A 57 0.13 -5.41 9.70
N ALA A 58 -0.98 -4.68 9.65
CA ALA A 58 -2.32 -5.28 9.60
C ALA A 58 -2.50 -6.12 8.33
N VAL A 59 -2.10 -5.58 7.17
CA VAL A 59 -2.14 -6.32 5.89
C VAL A 59 -1.25 -7.56 5.95
N ASN A 60 0.01 -7.43 6.36
CA ASN A 60 0.94 -8.56 6.42
C ASN A 60 0.50 -9.63 7.42
N THR A 61 -0.16 -9.26 8.51
CA THR A 61 -0.75 -10.22 9.45
C THR A 61 -1.95 -10.92 8.84
N ALA A 62 -2.80 -10.15 8.14
CA ALA A 62 -3.99 -10.65 7.49
C ALA A 62 -3.68 -11.50 6.26
N LEU A 63 -2.51 -11.38 5.62
CA LEU A 63 -2.13 -12.14 4.42
C LEU A 63 -0.83 -12.92 4.63
N ARG A 64 -0.54 -13.35 5.86
CA ARG A 64 0.75 -13.91 6.22
C ARG A 64 1.11 -15.14 5.38
N ASP A 65 0.15 -16.04 5.22
CA ASP A 65 0.36 -17.32 4.53
C ASP A 65 0.47 -17.11 3.01
N GLU A 66 -0.32 -16.18 2.48
CA GLU A 66 -0.34 -15.80 1.07
C GLU A 66 0.95 -15.06 0.68
N ILE A 67 1.39 -14.08 1.47
CA ILE A 67 2.64 -13.34 1.25
C ILE A 67 3.86 -14.27 1.39
N ALA A 68 3.82 -15.26 2.30
CA ALA A 68 4.90 -16.22 2.44
C ALA A 68 5.10 -17.10 1.19
N ALA A 69 4.06 -17.29 0.38
CA ALA A 69 4.13 -18.01 -0.89
C ALA A 69 4.56 -17.12 -2.08
N ILE A 70 4.57 -15.79 -1.93
CA ILE A 70 4.91 -14.83 -2.99
C ILE A 70 6.36 -14.38 -2.83
N HIS A 71 7.15 -14.32 -3.91
CA HIS A 71 8.53 -13.83 -3.86
C HIS A 71 8.62 -12.33 -3.59
N ALA A 72 7.76 -11.53 -4.23
CA ALA A 72 7.72 -10.09 -4.04
C ALA A 72 6.28 -9.58 -3.91
N TRP A 73 6.00 -8.84 -2.85
CA TRP A 73 4.68 -8.28 -2.59
C TRP A 73 4.78 -6.79 -2.29
N SER A 74 3.96 -5.98 -2.97
CA SER A 74 3.81 -4.55 -2.70
C SER A 74 2.34 -4.22 -2.49
N ALA A 75 2.01 -3.58 -1.37
CA ALA A 75 0.66 -3.13 -1.08
C ALA A 75 0.63 -1.63 -0.78
N LYS A 76 -0.19 -0.87 -1.51
CA LYS A 76 -0.44 0.53 -1.23
C LYS A 76 -1.71 0.65 -0.40
N CYS A 77 -1.58 1.08 0.85
CA CYS A 77 -2.68 1.15 1.81
C CYS A 77 -3.16 2.60 1.96
N GLN A 78 -4.26 2.95 1.30
CA GLN A 78 -4.83 4.30 1.30
C GLN A 78 -6.20 4.32 1.99
N THR A 79 -6.54 5.46 2.58
CA THR A 79 -7.91 5.73 2.99
C THR A 79 -8.77 6.10 1.77
N PRO A 80 -10.11 5.94 1.84
CA PRO A 80 -10.99 6.39 0.78
C PRO A 80 -10.78 7.87 0.40
N GLU A 81 -10.60 8.74 1.40
CA GLU A 81 -10.33 10.16 1.21
C GLU A 81 -8.98 10.43 0.49
N GLU A 82 -7.93 9.68 0.83
CA GLU A 82 -6.64 9.77 0.15
C GLU A 82 -6.71 9.26 -1.29
N TRP A 83 -7.48 8.20 -1.54
CA TRP A 83 -7.66 7.62 -2.87
C TRP A 83 -8.45 8.55 -3.78
N GLU A 84 -9.55 9.13 -3.28
CA GLU A 84 -10.34 10.13 -4.01
C GLU A 84 -9.50 11.35 -4.38
N ARG A 85 -8.71 11.88 -3.44
CA ARG A 85 -7.80 13.00 -3.71
C ARG A 85 -6.73 12.66 -4.74
N ALA A 86 -6.04 11.52 -4.59
CA ALA A 86 -5.01 11.09 -5.52
C ALA A 86 -5.55 10.89 -6.94
N ARG A 87 -6.78 10.36 -7.05
CA ARG A 87 -7.44 10.16 -8.35
C ARG A 87 -7.91 11.49 -8.96
N ALA A 88 -8.33 12.45 -8.15
CA ALA A 88 -8.64 13.81 -8.61
C ALA A 88 -7.39 14.53 -9.13
N GLU A 89 -6.25 14.42 -8.43
CA GLU A 89 -4.97 14.98 -8.87
C GLU A 89 -4.43 14.32 -10.16
N ALA A 90 -4.56 12.99 -10.27
CA ALA A 90 -4.20 12.26 -11.48
C ALA A 90 -5.01 12.70 -12.72
N HIS A 91 -6.29 13.07 -12.54
CA HIS A 91 -7.14 13.55 -13.62
C HIS A 91 -6.86 15.02 -13.99
N ALA A 92 -6.41 15.83 -13.03
CA ALA A 92 -6.02 17.23 -13.27
C ALA A 92 -4.72 17.38 -14.09
N THR A 93 -3.86 16.35 -14.08
CA THR A 93 -2.53 16.40 -14.72
C THR A 93 -2.56 16.16 -16.25
N THR A 94 -3.70 15.80 -16.83
CA THR A 94 -3.81 15.57 -18.30
C THR A 94 -4.00 16.85 -19.13
N GLY A 95 -3.93 18.04 -18.50
CA GLY A 95 -4.03 19.30 -19.21
C GLY A 95 -3.17 20.40 -18.61
N THR A 96 -1.85 20.37 -18.85
CA THR A 96 -1.00 21.57 -19.08
C THR A 96 0.39 21.11 -19.54
N THR A 97 0.64 21.21 -20.84
CA THR A 97 1.97 21.39 -21.39
C THR A 97 2.36 22.85 -21.15
N GLY A 98 3.35 23.12 -20.28
CA GLY A 98 3.83 24.48 -20.03
C GLY A 98 4.65 24.61 -18.75
N THR A 99 5.98 24.51 -18.92
CA THR A 99 7.04 25.36 -18.34
C THR A 99 7.05 25.75 -16.84
N GLU A 100 8.25 25.58 -16.25
CA GLU A 100 8.80 26.24 -15.05
C GLU A 100 8.47 25.67 -13.66
N GLY A 101 9.37 24.80 -13.20
CA GLY A 101 10.07 24.92 -11.92
C GLY A 101 9.23 24.83 -10.64
N GLU A 102 9.30 23.68 -9.97
CA GLU A 102 9.10 23.65 -8.51
C GLU A 102 10.25 22.93 -7.81
N PRO A 103 10.68 23.47 -6.65
CA PRO A 103 11.92 23.12 -5.99
C PRO A 103 11.79 21.76 -5.33
N HIS A 104 12.88 21.00 -5.40
CA HIS A 104 13.11 19.84 -4.58
C HIS A 104 12.83 20.19 -3.11
N PRO A 105 12.02 19.43 -2.36
CA PRO A 105 11.92 19.63 -0.93
C PRO A 105 13.32 19.47 -0.33
N PRO A 106 13.79 20.39 0.53
CA PRO A 106 15.00 20.12 1.28
C PRO A 106 14.73 18.84 2.08
N LEU A 107 15.68 17.92 1.98
CA LEU A 107 15.78 16.78 2.87
C LEU A 107 16.12 17.35 4.25
N ASP A 108 15.08 17.82 4.97
CA ASP A 108 15.20 18.23 6.36
C ASP A 108 15.53 16.97 7.16
N GLY A 109 16.81 16.89 7.52
CA GLY A 109 17.35 15.81 8.29
C GLY A 109 16.73 15.77 9.68
N THR A 110 16.48 14.56 10.16
CA THR A 110 16.60 14.17 11.57
C THR A 110 16.28 15.28 12.59
N VAL A 111 15.00 15.63 12.71
CA VAL A 111 14.56 16.48 13.83
C VAL A 111 14.45 15.63 15.11
N GLY A 112 15.27 15.96 16.12
CA GLY A 112 14.83 15.87 17.52
C GLY A 112 15.05 14.58 18.30
N GLY A 113 16.04 13.74 17.98
CA GLY A 113 16.43 12.61 18.84
C GLY A 113 17.24 13.02 20.08
N LYS A 114 16.66 13.83 20.96
CA LYS A 114 17.25 14.18 22.26
C LYS A 114 17.23 12.93 23.16
N VAL A 115 18.41 12.35 23.42
CA VAL A 115 18.57 11.35 24.49
C VAL A 115 18.82 12.10 25.80
N ASP A 116 17.75 12.49 26.49
CA ASP A 116 17.85 12.94 27.88
C ASP A 116 18.06 11.70 28.78
N GLY A 117 19.25 11.63 29.39
CA GLY A 117 19.48 10.97 30.68
C GLY A 117 19.58 9.45 30.69
N VAL A 118 20.82 8.94 30.67
CA VAL A 118 21.16 7.77 31.49
C VAL A 118 21.98 8.27 32.67
N ASN A 119 21.39 8.17 33.85
CA ASN A 119 22.07 8.38 35.13
C ASN A 119 21.77 7.13 35.95
N ALA A 120 22.79 6.29 36.10
CA ALA A 120 23.02 5.34 37.17
C ALA A 120 24.48 4.87 37.07
#